data_AF-A0A7Y6X0C0-F1
#
_entry.id   AF-A0A7Y6X0C0-F1
#
_cell.length_a   1.000
_cell.length_b   1.000
_cell.length_c   1.000
_cell.angle_alpha   90.00
_cell.angle_beta   90.00
_cell.angle_gamma   90.00
#
_symmetry.space_group_name_H-M   'P 1'
#
loop_
_entity.id
_entity.type
_entity.pdbx_description
1 polymer ?
#
loop_
_entity_poly.entity_id
_entity_poly.type
_entity_poly.pdbx_seq_one_letter_code
_entity_poly.pdbx_strand_id
1 'polypeptide(L)'
;MSKKKDTGHFGDAELNDLHLTVKNTTEGGACLTGHTGDFSGFKNKVSCNYRYQAYEQADSHGEIKERLHRYNEHPPERRIQTSAYRANKGGMTPDRYCAHLDIPEPGDWDIGGPPRAIKRKTFAKGKVRIPAGYNFTQDTWPYWNNAHHLIPKGTLDSVIQEQDAKVSNMIQKALLKARYNINQKKNMLMIPQDREVAALLNLPRHIQLKDDDTKSLPASCTDHPVYNVMVSRMTEGLNRIIENYKSICEKETNKDKHGIPDIELDKSRLEELSAQLLEIILAWGRTGNTGPSLDKKSTQLLKTITRP
;
A
#
# COMPACT_ATOMS: atom_id res chain seq x y z
N MET A 1 -25.07 -21.42 -13.35
CA MET A 1 -23.75 -21.49 -12.68
C MET A 1 -22.76 -20.68 -13.50
N SER A 2 -22.49 -19.43 -13.11
CA SER A 2 -21.55 -18.57 -13.84
C SER A 2 -20.14 -18.83 -13.29
N LYS A 3 -19.25 -19.36 -14.13
CA LYS A 3 -17.81 -19.44 -13.82
C LYS A 3 -17.31 -18.01 -13.55
N LYS A 4 -16.87 -17.76 -12.32
CA LYS A 4 -16.15 -16.52 -11.98
C LYS A 4 -14.98 -16.39 -12.95
N LYS A 5 -14.95 -15.31 -13.72
CA LYS A 5 -13.77 -14.89 -14.50
C LYS A 5 -12.65 -14.64 -13.49
N ASP A 6 -11.59 -15.41 -13.63
CA ASP A 6 -10.30 -15.19 -12.98
C ASP A 6 -9.74 -13.85 -13.48
N THR A 7 -9.43 -12.92 -12.59
CA THR A 7 -8.95 -11.56 -12.95
C THR A 7 -7.44 -11.42 -12.83
N GLY A 8 -6.70 -12.53 -12.77
CA GLY A 8 -5.23 -12.57 -12.84
C GLY A 8 -4.78 -12.89 -14.26
N HIS A 9 -4.72 -11.89 -15.15
CA HIS A 9 -4.13 -12.10 -16.47
C HIS A 9 -2.68 -11.62 -16.44
N PHE A 10 -1.76 -12.54 -16.12
CA PHE A 10 -0.42 -12.43 -16.70
C PHE A 10 -0.56 -12.74 -18.21
N GLY A 11 0.16 -12.00 -19.06
CA GLY A 11 0.02 -12.09 -20.52
C GLY A 11 0.41 -13.44 -21.14
N ASP A 12 1.08 -14.30 -20.37
CA ASP A 12 1.55 -15.63 -20.74
C ASP A 12 1.01 -16.67 -19.74
N ALA A 13 0.51 -17.81 -20.23
CA ALA A 13 -0.01 -18.89 -19.39
C ALA A 13 1.05 -19.43 -18.43
N GLU A 14 2.33 -19.47 -18.85
CA GLU A 14 3.44 -19.90 -18.00
C GLU A 14 3.65 -18.99 -16.79
N LEU A 15 3.27 -17.71 -16.88
CA LEU A 15 3.37 -16.79 -15.75
C LEU A 15 2.31 -17.10 -14.68
N ASN A 16 1.16 -17.64 -15.06
CA ASN A 16 0.15 -18.07 -14.09
C ASN A 16 0.65 -19.26 -13.26
N ASP A 17 1.44 -20.16 -13.86
CA ASP A 17 2.02 -21.31 -13.16
C ASP A 17 3.14 -20.89 -12.17
N LEU A 18 3.75 -19.73 -12.40
CA LEU A 18 4.77 -19.16 -11.50
C LEU A 18 4.17 -18.35 -10.35
N HIS A 19 2.89 -17.98 -10.43
CA HIS A 19 2.18 -17.35 -9.33
C HIS A 19 1.93 -18.36 -8.20
N LEU A 20 2.35 -18.03 -6.97
CA LEU A 20 2.27 -18.93 -5.83
C LEU A 20 1.55 -18.28 -4.65
N THR A 21 0.40 -18.88 -4.29
CA THR A 21 -0.35 -18.52 -3.08
C THR A 21 -0.13 -19.55 -1.98
N VAL A 22 0.37 -19.12 -0.83
CA VAL A 22 0.59 -19.97 0.35
C VAL A 22 -0.41 -19.57 1.44
N LYS A 23 -1.07 -20.55 2.05
CA LYS A 23 -2.11 -20.34 3.07
C LYS A 23 -1.51 -20.17 4.47
N ASN A 24 -2.19 -19.39 5.30
CA ASN A 24 -1.90 -19.11 6.70
C ASN A 24 -0.49 -18.57 6.97
N THR A 25 0.11 -17.86 6.00
CA THR A 25 1.44 -17.27 6.13
C THR A 25 1.55 -16.02 5.26
N THR A 26 2.45 -15.12 5.66
CA THR A 26 2.90 -13.97 4.85
C THR A 26 4.06 -14.33 3.92
N GLU A 27 4.69 -15.49 4.12
CA GLU A 27 5.96 -15.84 3.47
C GLU A 27 5.79 -16.89 2.37
N GLY A 28 6.79 -16.97 1.49
CA GLY A 28 6.93 -18.06 0.51
C GLY A 28 6.00 -17.99 -0.71
N GLY A 29 5.16 -16.95 -0.81
CA GLY A 29 4.36 -16.69 -2.01
C GLY A 29 5.12 -15.92 -3.10
N ALA A 30 4.57 -15.90 -4.31
CA ALA A 30 5.09 -15.17 -5.46
C ALA A 30 3.92 -14.49 -6.16
N CYS A 31 3.96 -13.16 -6.33
CA CYS A 31 2.85 -12.41 -6.94
C CYS A 31 3.28 -11.02 -7.40
N LEU A 32 2.92 -10.62 -8.62
CA LEU A 32 3.18 -9.26 -9.11
C LEU A 32 1.90 -8.41 -9.25
N THR A 33 0.73 -8.97 -8.88
CA THR A 33 -0.57 -8.32 -9.02
C THR A 33 -1.30 -8.24 -7.66
N GLY A 34 -2.32 -7.39 -7.57
CA GLY A 34 -3.17 -7.29 -6.37
C GLY A 34 -4.52 -7.95 -6.59
N HIS A 35 -4.66 -9.25 -6.32
CA HIS A 35 -5.92 -9.99 -6.58
C HIS A 35 -6.74 -10.31 -5.31
N THR A 36 -6.20 -10.19 -4.09
CA THR A 36 -6.96 -10.43 -2.84
C THR A 36 -6.71 -9.36 -1.80
N GLY A 37 -7.78 -8.77 -1.30
CA GLY A 37 -7.74 -7.79 -0.19
C GLY A 37 -8.79 -8.00 0.90
N ASP A 38 -9.65 -9.01 0.74
CA ASP A 38 -10.62 -9.35 1.78
C ASP A 38 -9.91 -10.10 2.90
N PHE A 39 -9.59 -9.37 3.96
CA PHE A 39 -9.07 -9.91 5.21
C PHE A 39 -10.11 -9.77 6.35
N SER A 40 -11.38 -9.55 5.99
CA SER A 40 -12.43 -9.28 6.97
C SER A 40 -12.60 -10.47 7.91
N GLY A 41 -12.55 -10.17 9.21
CA GLY A 41 -12.63 -11.17 10.26
C GLY A 41 -11.57 -12.26 10.21
N PHE A 42 -10.33 -11.88 9.88
CA PHE A 42 -9.16 -12.75 9.86
C PHE A 42 -9.25 -13.91 8.87
N LYS A 43 -10.12 -13.78 7.87
CA LYS A 43 -10.25 -14.74 6.76
C LYS A 43 -9.21 -14.47 5.68
N ASN A 44 -9.01 -15.45 4.79
CA ASN A 44 -8.11 -15.36 3.65
C ASN A 44 -6.68 -14.93 4.04
N LYS A 45 -6.17 -15.50 5.15
CA LYS A 45 -4.75 -15.42 5.50
C LYS A 45 -3.94 -16.15 4.44
N VAL A 46 -3.54 -15.45 3.39
CA VAL A 46 -2.75 -16.00 2.30
C VAL A 46 -1.65 -15.02 1.90
N SER A 47 -0.53 -15.53 1.39
CA SER A 47 0.65 -14.73 1.06
C SER A 47 0.39 -13.60 0.07
N CYS A 48 -0.64 -13.69 -0.78
CA CYS A 48 -0.98 -12.66 -1.76
C CYS A 48 -2.04 -11.66 -1.28
N ASN A 49 -2.54 -11.79 -0.05
CA ASN A 49 -3.53 -10.86 0.51
C ASN A 49 -2.83 -9.62 1.08
N TYR A 50 -2.88 -8.51 0.34
CA TYR A 50 -2.18 -7.28 0.70
C TYR A 50 -2.64 -6.70 2.04
N ARG A 51 -3.92 -6.86 2.41
CA ARG A 51 -4.42 -6.35 3.69
C ARG A 51 -3.97 -7.20 4.87
N TYR A 52 -3.93 -8.52 4.71
CA TYR A 52 -3.33 -9.40 5.70
C TYR A 52 -1.84 -9.09 5.89
N GLN A 53 -1.11 -8.91 4.79
CA GLN A 53 0.31 -8.56 4.81
C GLN A 53 0.58 -7.22 5.48
N ALA A 54 -0.23 -6.19 5.20
CA ALA A 54 -0.13 -4.90 5.87
C ALA A 54 -0.48 -4.97 7.37
N TYR A 55 -1.44 -5.81 7.76
CA TYR A 55 -1.77 -6.06 9.16
C TYR A 55 -0.58 -6.70 9.90
N GLU A 56 0.01 -7.75 9.33
CA GLU A 56 1.16 -8.44 9.92
C GLU A 56 2.41 -7.55 9.96
N GLN A 57 2.63 -6.69 8.96
CA GLN A 57 3.68 -5.67 9.02
C GLN A 57 3.45 -4.71 10.19
N ALA A 58 2.23 -4.20 10.32
CA ALA A 58 1.87 -3.28 11.39
C ALA A 58 1.97 -3.91 12.79
N ASP A 59 1.72 -5.22 12.92
CA ASP A 59 1.87 -5.94 14.19
C ASP A 59 3.32 -6.28 14.56
N SER A 60 4.14 -6.61 13.56
CA SER A 60 5.52 -7.10 13.78
C SER A 60 6.60 -6.03 13.72
N HIS A 61 6.35 -4.89 13.06
CA HIS A 61 7.32 -3.81 12.94
C HIS A 61 7.17 -2.78 14.08
N GLY A 62 8.16 -2.71 14.97
CA GLY A 62 8.12 -1.91 16.20
C GLY A 62 7.70 -0.45 15.99
N GLU A 63 8.40 0.30 15.13
CA GLU A 63 8.08 1.72 14.91
C GLU A 63 6.70 1.96 14.26
N ILE A 64 6.22 1.04 13.39
CA ILE A 64 4.89 1.16 12.79
C ILE A 64 3.84 0.93 13.88
N LYS A 65 4.00 -0.13 14.66
CA LYS A 65 3.09 -0.48 15.76
C LYS A 65 3.00 0.66 16.76
N GLU A 66 4.14 1.16 17.23
CA GLU A 66 4.22 2.30 18.15
C GLU A 66 3.43 3.50 17.61
N ARG A 67 3.64 3.86 16.34
CA ARG A 67 2.91 4.99 15.73
C ARG A 67 1.42 4.78 15.63
N LEU A 68 0.96 3.56 15.34
CA LEU A 68 -0.47 3.28 15.27
C LEU A 68 -1.12 3.25 16.66
N HIS A 69 -0.33 3.01 17.72
CA HIS A 69 -0.80 2.91 19.11
C HIS A 69 -0.68 4.23 19.90
N ARG A 70 0.11 5.20 19.41
CA ARG A 70 0.43 6.45 20.14
C ARG A 70 -0.70 7.47 20.30
N TYR A 71 -1.85 7.24 19.68
CA TYR A 71 -2.97 8.22 19.67
C TYR A 71 -3.44 8.60 21.07
N ASN A 72 -3.18 7.76 22.07
CA ASN A 72 -3.51 7.98 23.48
C ASN A 72 -2.47 8.82 24.24
N GLU A 73 -1.29 9.10 23.68
CA GLU A 73 -0.29 10.02 24.28
C GLU A 73 -0.82 11.46 24.29
N HIS A 74 -1.51 11.84 23.21
CA HIS A 74 -2.06 13.18 23.00
C HIS A 74 -3.47 13.07 22.39
N PRO A 75 -4.46 12.56 23.14
CA PRO A 75 -5.79 12.31 22.60
C PRO A 75 -6.44 13.63 22.14
N PRO A 76 -7.30 13.58 21.11
CA PRO A 76 -8.00 14.77 20.63
C PRO A 76 -8.97 15.28 21.71
N GLU A 77 -9.04 16.60 21.90
CA GLU A 77 -9.94 17.25 22.88
C GLU A 77 -11.44 17.08 22.52
N ARG A 78 -11.73 16.77 21.26
CA ARG A 78 -13.09 16.62 20.73
C ARG A 78 -13.14 15.51 19.70
N ARG A 79 -14.37 15.09 19.38
CA ARG A 79 -14.63 14.14 18.28
C ARG A 79 -13.98 14.63 17.00
N ILE A 80 -13.34 13.72 16.28
CA ILE A 80 -12.66 14.02 15.03
C ILE A 80 -13.67 13.97 13.89
N GLN A 81 -13.82 15.08 13.16
CA GLN A 81 -14.54 15.07 11.89
C GLN A 81 -13.73 14.27 10.87
N THR A 82 -14.38 13.32 10.20
CA THR A 82 -13.70 12.48 9.18
C THR A 82 -13.56 13.21 7.85
N SER A 83 -12.59 12.80 7.03
CA SER A 83 -12.41 13.27 5.65
C SER A 83 -13.36 12.59 4.64
N ALA A 84 -14.41 11.90 5.11
CA ALA A 84 -15.44 11.35 4.24
C ALA A 84 -16.18 12.47 3.50
N TYR A 85 -16.43 12.28 2.21
CA TYR A 85 -16.89 13.35 1.33
C TYR A 85 -18.13 12.94 0.52
N ARG A 86 -18.88 13.92 0.01
CA ARG A 86 -20.03 13.67 -0.88
C ARG A 86 -19.55 13.27 -2.27
N ALA A 87 -19.96 12.09 -2.73
CA ALA A 87 -19.64 11.61 -4.08
C ALA A 87 -20.43 12.38 -5.15
N ASN A 88 -19.88 12.46 -6.37
CA ASN A 88 -20.52 13.18 -7.48
C ASN A 88 -21.88 12.58 -7.87
N LYS A 89 -22.04 11.26 -7.70
CA LYS A 89 -23.31 10.53 -7.93
C LYS A 89 -24.30 10.63 -6.76
N GLY A 90 -24.00 11.45 -5.75
CA GLY A 90 -24.75 11.52 -4.49
C GLY A 90 -24.26 10.50 -3.45
N GLY A 91 -24.69 10.66 -2.20
CA GLY A 91 -24.21 9.86 -1.07
C GLY A 91 -22.84 10.28 -0.55
N MET A 92 -22.37 9.61 0.51
CA MET A 92 -21.06 9.84 1.12
C MET A 92 -20.10 8.71 0.75
N THR A 93 -18.81 9.03 0.63
CA THR A 93 -17.75 8.05 0.39
C THR A 93 -16.71 8.14 1.51
N PRO A 94 -16.37 7.00 2.17
CA PRO A 94 -17.07 5.72 2.10
C PRO A 94 -18.41 5.80 2.82
N ASP A 95 -19.46 5.21 2.27
CA ASP A 95 -20.79 5.17 2.90
C ASP A 95 -20.80 4.31 4.18
N ARG A 96 -19.99 3.25 4.21
CA ARG A 96 -19.73 2.39 5.38
C ARG A 96 -18.85 3.03 6.45
N TYR A 97 -18.46 4.28 6.29
CA TYR A 97 -17.72 5.04 7.29
C TYR A 97 -18.64 5.97 8.10
N CYS A 98 -18.09 6.70 9.06
CA CYS A 98 -18.84 7.61 9.94
C CYS A 98 -18.52 9.07 9.64
N ALA A 99 -19.40 9.99 10.07
CA ALA A 99 -19.13 11.43 9.97
C ALA A 99 -18.11 11.94 11.00
N HIS A 100 -18.08 11.29 12.17
CA HIS A 100 -17.20 11.66 13.27
C HIS A 100 -16.68 10.39 13.94
N LEU A 101 -15.39 10.39 14.27
CA LEU A 101 -14.79 9.44 15.19
C LEU A 101 -14.96 9.99 16.61
N ASP A 102 -15.35 9.12 17.54
CA ASP A 102 -15.33 9.45 18.95
C ASP A 102 -13.87 9.60 19.43
N ILE A 103 -13.68 10.27 20.58
CA ILE A 103 -12.36 10.35 21.21
C ILE A 103 -11.95 8.91 21.56
N PRO A 104 -10.83 8.39 21.02
CA PRO A 104 -10.47 7.00 21.22
C PRO A 104 -10.06 6.73 22.66
N GLU A 105 -10.57 5.65 23.24
CA GLU A 105 -10.08 5.10 24.50
C GLU A 105 -8.83 4.25 24.27
N PRO A 106 -7.99 3.99 25.29
CA PRO A 106 -6.87 3.07 25.17
C PRO A 106 -7.30 1.70 24.60
N GLY A 107 -6.61 1.25 23.57
CA GLY A 107 -6.91 0.02 22.82
C GLY A 107 -7.88 0.20 21.64
N ASP A 108 -8.65 1.29 21.56
CA ASP A 108 -9.68 1.44 20.51
C ASP A 108 -9.08 1.46 19.10
N TRP A 109 -7.86 1.97 18.93
CA TRP A 109 -7.18 2.04 17.63
C TRP A 109 -5.96 1.14 17.51
N ASP A 110 -5.62 0.38 18.56
CA ASP A 110 -4.48 -0.54 18.55
C ASP A 110 -4.62 -1.63 17.49
N ILE A 111 -3.51 -2.17 17.01
CA ILE A 111 -3.51 -3.43 16.26
C ILE A 111 -4.09 -4.53 17.14
N GLY A 112 -5.05 -5.28 16.61
CA GLY A 112 -5.85 -6.23 17.40
C GLY A 112 -6.98 -5.57 18.20
N GLY A 113 -7.02 -4.25 18.34
CA GLY A 113 -8.17 -3.52 18.88
C GLY A 113 -8.55 -3.84 20.33
N PRO A 114 -9.68 -3.28 20.80
CA PRO A 114 -10.06 -3.42 22.19
C PRO A 114 -10.69 -4.80 22.47
N PRO A 115 -10.71 -5.24 23.74
CA PRO A 115 -11.33 -6.52 24.14
C PRO A 115 -12.87 -6.48 24.09
N ARG A 116 -13.46 -5.33 23.69
CA ARG A 116 -14.90 -5.11 23.57
C ARG A 116 -15.31 -4.81 22.14
N ALA A 117 -16.52 -5.20 21.78
CA ALA A 117 -17.10 -4.82 20.49
C ALA A 117 -17.50 -3.33 20.49
N ILE A 118 -17.35 -2.68 19.34
CA ILE A 118 -17.72 -1.27 19.16
C ILE A 118 -18.87 -1.15 18.17
N LYS A 119 -19.81 -0.24 18.43
CA LYS A 119 -20.89 0.09 17.50
C LYS A 119 -20.68 1.49 16.95
N ARG A 120 -20.64 1.63 15.64
CA ARG A 120 -20.43 2.91 14.96
C ARG A 120 -21.61 3.21 14.04
N LYS A 121 -22.14 4.44 14.12
CA LYS A 121 -23.14 4.93 13.17
C LYS A 121 -22.43 5.32 11.87
N THR A 122 -22.91 4.80 10.74
CA THR A 122 -22.33 5.06 9.42
C THR A 122 -23.21 6.01 8.60
N PHE A 123 -22.70 6.46 7.45
CA PHE A 123 -23.48 7.25 6.49
C PHE A 123 -24.55 6.42 5.78
N ALA A 124 -24.24 5.15 5.46
CA ALA A 124 -25.25 4.15 5.17
C ALA A 124 -26.12 4.04 6.43
N LYS A 125 -27.44 4.27 6.30
CA LYS A 125 -28.42 4.49 7.39
C LYS A 125 -28.53 3.30 8.37
N GLY A 126 -27.48 3.03 9.15
CA GLY A 126 -27.33 1.86 10.01
C GLY A 126 -26.20 2.02 11.03
N LYS A 127 -26.14 1.06 11.95
CA LYS A 127 -25.03 0.89 12.90
C LYS A 127 -24.23 -0.34 12.48
N VAL A 128 -22.93 -0.17 12.27
CA VAL A 128 -22.03 -1.31 12.06
C VAL A 128 -21.52 -1.75 13.43
N ARG A 129 -21.64 -3.05 13.71
CA ARG A 129 -21.01 -3.68 14.88
C ARG A 129 -19.65 -4.22 14.47
N ILE A 130 -18.64 -3.86 15.22
CA ILE A 130 -17.27 -4.23 14.95
C ILE A 130 -16.80 -5.11 16.11
N PRO A 131 -16.44 -6.38 15.86
CA PRO A 131 -16.08 -7.30 16.92
C PRO A 131 -14.84 -6.84 17.69
N ALA A 132 -14.74 -7.26 18.95
CA ALA A 132 -13.51 -7.18 19.73
C ALA A 132 -12.39 -7.90 18.97
N GLY A 133 -11.18 -7.34 18.91
CA GLY A 133 -10.08 -8.00 18.21
C GLY A 133 -9.80 -7.49 16.78
N TYR A 134 -10.72 -6.75 16.14
CA TYR A 134 -10.82 -6.76 14.66
C TYR A 134 -10.28 -5.48 13.97
N ASN A 135 -9.52 -4.65 14.68
CA ASN A 135 -8.90 -3.44 14.10
C ASN A 135 -8.08 -3.78 12.85
N PHE A 136 -8.19 -2.92 11.82
CA PHE A 136 -7.46 -3.01 10.54
C PHE A 136 -7.76 -4.22 9.64
N THR A 137 -8.68 -5.10 10.05
CA THR A 137 -9.21 -6.16 9.17
C THR A 137 -10.07 -5.60 8.02
N GLN A 138 -10.49 -4.33 8.13
CA GLN A 138 -11.29 -3.60 7.14
C GLN A 138 -10.73 -2.18 6.97
N ASP A 139 -11.09 -1.55 5.85
CA ASP A 139 -10.59 -0.23 5.48
C ASP A 139 -11.27 0.94 6.21
N THR A 140 -12.39 0.73 6.92
CA THR A 140 -13.09 1.81 7.65
C THR A 140 -13.06 1.65 9.17
N TRP A 141 -12.20 0.75 9.67
CA TRP A 141 -12.03 0.48 11.09
C TRP A 141 -10.56 0.16 11.45
N PRO A 142 -9.98 0.75 12.52
CA PRO A 142 -10.59 1.62 13.54
C PRO A 142 -10.93 3.03 13.07
N TYR A 143 -10.30 3.48 12.01
CA TYR A 143 -10.61 4.68 11.24
C TYR A 143 -10.47 4.34 9.76
N TRP A 144 -10.69 5.30 8.86
CA TRP A 144 -10.48 5.06 7.44
C TRP A 144 -9.00 4.91 7.14
N ASN A 145 -8.61 3.70 6.77
CA ASN A 145 -7.24 3.25 6.60
C ASN A 145 -7.07 2.51 5.27
N ASN A 146 -5.84 2.49 4.77
CA ASN A 146 -5.46 1.76 3.58
C ASN A 146 -4.29 0.82 3.88
N ALA A 147 -4.39 -0.41 3.36
CA ALA A 147 -3.26 -1.31 3.25
C ALA A 147 -2.49 -0.94 1.98
N HIS A 148 -1.53 -0.04 2.13
CA HIS A 148 -0.85 0.66 1.06
C HIS A 148 0.44 -0.07 0.65
N HIS A 149 0.67 -0.15 -0.65
CA HIS A 149 1.89 -0.69 -1.23
C HIS A 149 2.97 0.41 -1.29
N LEU A 150 4.12 0.20 -0.65
CA LEU A 150 5.24 1.14 -0.66
C LEU A 150 5.78 1.32 -2.08
N ILE A 151 6.06 0.23 -2.78
CA ILE A 151 6.17 0.18 -4.24
C ILE A 151 4.76 -0.09 -4.77
N PRO A 152 4.08 0.90 -5.37
CA PRO A 152 2.70 0.72 -5.79
C PRO A 152 2.60 -0.33 -6.88
N LYS A 153 1.69 -1.30 -6.71
CA LYS A 153 1.50 -2.38 -7.70
C LYS A 153 1.22 -1.87 -9.12
N GLY A 154 0.46 -0.78 -9.24
CA GLY A 154 0.14 -0.16 -10.53
C GLY A 154 1.37 0.47 -11.17
N THR A 155 2.24 1.09 -10.38
CA THR A 155 3.50 1.67 -10.87
C THR A 155 4.47 0.58 -11.33
N LEU A 156 4.63 -0.51 -10.56
CA LEU A 156 5.47 -1.63 -11.00
C LEU A 156 4.93 -2.24 -12.29
N ASP A 157 3.62 -2.51 -12.36
CA ASP A 157 3.00 -3.05 -13.58
C ASP A 157 3.21 -2.11 -14.77
N SER A 158 2.93 -0.81 -14.64
CA SER A 158 3.15 0.16 -15.72
C SER A 158 4.61 0.16 -16.20
N VAL A 159 5.60 0.21 -15.31
CA VAL A 159 7.02 0.22 -15.71
C VAL A 159 7.39 -1.08 -16.45
N ILE A 160 6.82 -2.22 -16.08
CA ILE A 160 7.02 -3.50 -16.76
C ILE A 160 6.34 -3.49 -18.14
N GLN A 161 5.09 -3.06 -18.24
CA GLN A 161 4.31 -3.06 -19.48
C GLN A 161 4.77 -2.00 -20.49
N GLU A 162 5.46 -0.94 -20.05
CA GLU A 162 6.08 0.06 -20.92
C GLU A 162 7.29 -0.49 -21.70
N GLN A 163 7.81 -1.65 -21.31
CA GLN A 163 8.90 -2.31 -22.04
C GLN A 163 8.37 -3.11 -23.25
N ASP A 164 9.27 -3.47 -24.17
CA ASP A 164 8.94 -4.42 -25.23
C ASP A 164 8.55 -5.78 -24.66
N ALA A 165 7.62 -6.48 -25.30
CA ALA A 165 7.02 -7.73 -24.79
C ALA A 165 8.05 -8.78 -24.34
N LYS A 166 9.20 -8.90 -25.03
CA LYS A 166 10.29 -9.80 -24.64
C LYS A 166 10.87 -9.43 -23.26
N VAL A 167 11.13 -8.14 -23.04
CA VAL A 167 11.67 -7.60 -21.79
C VAL A 167 10.63 -7.74 -20.67
N SER A 168 9.37 -7.36 -20.92
CA SER A 168 8.28 -7.46 -19.94
C SER A 168 8.06 -8.91 -19.48
N ASN A 169 8.10 -9.88 -20.41
CA ASN A 169 7.98 -11.30 -20.07
C ASN A 169 9.19 -11.79 -19.27
N MET A 170 10.41 -11.37 -19.62
CA MET A 170 11.61 -11.73 -18.88
C MET A 170 11.56 -11.23 -17.44
N ILE A 171 11.17 -9.97 -17.23
CA ILE A 171 11.03 -9.38 -15.89
C ILE A 171 10.01 -10.16 -15.07
N GLN A 172 8.81 -10.39 -15.60
CA GLN A 172 7.76 -11.10 -14.87
C GLN A 172 8.17 -12.54 -14.52
N LYS A 173 8.77 -13.27 -15.47
CA LYS A 173 9.27 -14.64 -15.23
C LYS A 173 10.38 -14.65 -14.17
N ALA A 174 11.33 -13.74 -14.26
CA ALA A 174 12.44 -13.62 -13.32
C ALA A 174 11.95 -13.35 -11.89
N LEU A 175 11.12 -12.32 -11.72
CA LEU A 175 10.61 -11.92 -10.41
C LEU A 175 9.71 -13.01 -9.78
N LEU A 176 8.83 -13.65 -10.55
CA LEU A 176 8.01 -14.74 -10.03
C LEU A 176 8.85 -15.98 -9.67
N LYS A 177 9.87 -16.31 -10.46
CA LYS A 177 10.81 -17.42 -10.14
C LYS A 177 11.61 -17.16 -8.87
N ALA A 178 12.05 -15.92 -8.65
CA ALA A 178 12.68 -15.50 -7.39
C ALA A 178 11.70 -15.48 -6.20
N ARG A 179 10.42 -15.75 -6.44
CA ARG A 179 9.33 -15.62 -5.47
C ARG A 179 9.23 -14.21 -4.90
N TYR A 180 9.43 -13.20 -5.74
CA TYR A 180 9.08 -11.84 -5.38
C TYR A 180 7.56 -11.71 -5.28
N ASN A 181 7.11 -11.02 -4.25
CA ASN A 181 5.70 -10.81 -3.97
C ASN A 181 5.47 -9.33 -3.66
N ILE A 182 4.83 -8.62 -4.59
CA ILE A 182 4.49 -7.20 -4.44
C ILE A 182 3.63 -6.94 -3.20
N ASN A 183 2.86 -7.93 -2.75
CA ASN A 183 2.01 -7.84 -1.58
C ASN A 183 2.72 -8.23 -0.28
N GLN A 184 3.99 -8.65 -0.30
CA GLN A 184 4.71 -9.07 0.91
C GLN A 184 4.75 -7.93 1.92
N LYS A 185 4.61 -8.25 3.22
CA LYS A 185 4.60 -7.30 4.34
C LYS A 185 5.70 -6.22 4.28
N LYS A 186 6.90 -6.55 3.79
CA LYS A 186 8.01 -5.60 3.60
C LYS A 186 7.66 -4.44 2.67
N ASN A 187 6.78 -4.67 1.69
CA ASN A 187 6.28 -3.68 0.75
C ASN A 187 4.91 -3.10 1.17
N MET A 188 4.43 -3.37 2.38
CA MET A 188 3.13 -2.92 2.84
C MET A 188 3.24 -1.92 3.99
N LEU A 189 2.31 -0.98 4.05
CA LEU A 189 2.14 -0.07 5.18
C LEU A 189 0.65 0.15 5.44
N MET A 190 0.24 0.07 6.70
CA MET A 190 -1.09 0.53 7.11
C MET A 190 -1.05 2.04 7.32
N ILE A 191 -1.80 2.79 6.52
CA ILE A 191 -1.76 4.26 6.52
C ILE A 191 -3.18 4.84 6.67
N PRO A 192 -3.36 5.92 7.44
CA PRO A 192 -4.63 6.63 7.52
C PRO A 192 -5.03 7.31 6.22
N GLN A 193 -6.33 7.52 6.06
CA GLN A 193 -6.94 8.23 4.94
C GLN A 193 -7.52 9.58 5.39
N ASP A 194 -7.95 9.68 6.65
CA ASP A 194 -8.36 10.92 7.30
C ASP A 194 -7.14 11.79 7.63
N ARG A 195 -7.22 13.09 7.36
CA ARG A 195 -6.12 14.04 7.59
C ARG A 195 -5.81 14.19 9.08
N GLU A 196 -6.84 14.30 9.91
CA GLU A 196 -6.75 14.52 11.35
C GLU A 196 -6.17 13.28 12.05
N VAL A 197 -6.56 12.09 11.61
CA VAL A 197 -5.99 10.82 12.11
C VAL A 197 -4.52 10.72 11.70
N ALA A 198 -4.19 11.05 10.45
CA ALA A 198 -2.81 11.06 9.97
C ALA A 198 -1.92 12.02 10.77
N ALA A 199 -2.43 13.21 11.10
CA ALA A 199 -1.74 14.16 11.97
C ALA A 199 -1.51 13.56 13.37
N LEU A 200 -2.55 12.99 13.99
CA LEU A 200 -2.46 12.40 15.34
C LEU A 200 -1.46 11.24 15.43
N LEU A 201 -1.37 10.40 14.39
CA LEU A 201 -0.46 9.25 14.35
C LEU A 201 0.94 9.60 13.85
N ASN A 202 1.20 10.87 13.54
CA ASN A 202 2.41 11.31 12.88
C ASN A 202 2.77 10.50 11.62
N LEU A 203 1.78 10.33 10.74
CA LEU A 203 1.92 9.67 9.45
C LEU A 203 1.43 10.61 8.33
N PRO A 204 1.89 10.45 7.08
CA PRO A 204 1.15 10.98 5.95
C PRO A 204 -0.20 10.26 5.83
N ARG A 205 -1.15 10.88 5.14
CA ARG A 205 -2.34 10.15 4.67
C ARG A 205 -2.09 9.58 3.28
N HIS A 206 -2.83 8.54 2.91
CA HIS A 206 -2.65 7.84 1.64
C HIS A 206 -2.70 8.76 0.40
N ILE A 207 -3.79 9.52 0.23
CA ILE A 207 -4.09 10.28 -1.01
C ILE A 207 -4.78 11.61 -0.70
N GLN A 208 -4.74 12.52 -1.67
CA GLN A 208 -5.47 13.78 -1.60
C GLN A 208 -6.97 13.56 -1.81
N LEU A 209 -7.76 13.86 -0.79
CA LEU A 209 -9.23 13.89 -0.85
C LEU A 209 -9.74 15.29 -1.18
N LYS A 210 -11.07 15.49 -1.14
CA LYS A 210 -11.71 16.80 -1.43
C LYS A 210 -11.30 17.95 -0.49
N ASP A 211 -10.58 17.65 0.59
CA ASP A 211 -10.04 18.65 1.52
C ASP A 211 -8.70 19.27 1.04
N ASP A 212 -8.28 18.98 -0.21
CA ASP A 212 -7.16 19.54 -0.96
C ASP A 212 -5.88 19.91 -0.17
N ASP A 213 -4.88 19.03 -0.19
CA ASP A 213 -3.53 19.33 0.35
C ASP A 213 -2.67 20.16 -0.63
N THR A 214 -2.97 20.04 -1.93
CA THR A 214 -2.26 20.67 -3.04
C THR A 214 -3.23 21.11 -4.13
N LYS A 215 -3.39 22.43 -4.32
CA LYS A 215 -4.31 23.02 -5.30
C LYS A 215 -4.09 22.55 -6.75
N SER A 216 -2.84 22.19 -7.11
CA SER A 216 -2.49 21.76 -8.46
C SER A 216 -2.71 20.28 -8.72
N LEU A 217 -3.00 19.48 -7.68
CA LEU A 217 -3.31 18.07 -7.84
C LEU A 217 -4.82 17.88 -7.69
N PRO A 218 -5.48 17.17 -8.62
CA PRO A 218 -6.88 16.84 -8.45
C PRO A 218 -7.03 15.87 -7.26
N ALA A 219 -8.11 16.03 -6.48
CA ALA A 219 -8.47 15.02 -5.51
C ALA A 219 -8.65 13.66 -6.21
N SER A 220 -7.89 12.66 -5.78
CA SER A 220 -7.86 11.31 -6.35
C SER A 220 -8.08 10.31 -5.22
N CYS A 221 -8.97 9.36 -5.46
CA CYS A 221 -9.34 8.35 -4.47
C CYS A 221 -8.67 7.00 -4.72
N THR A 222 -7.80 6.92 -5.73
CA THR A 222 -7.25 5.66 -6.23
C THR A 222 -5.78 5.73 -6.61
N ASP A 223 -5.22 6.93 -6.77
CA ASP A 223 -3.84 7.10 -7.27
C ASP A 223 -3.15 8.31 -6.65
N HIS A 224 -1.82 8.23 -6.56
CA HIS A 224 -0.90 9.23 -6.01
C HIS A 224 0.26 9.48 -7.01
N PRO A 225 0.03 10.28 -8.07
CA PRO A 225 0.95 10.40 -9.20
C PRO A 225 2.33 10.95 -8.84
N VAL A 226 2.44 11.82 -7.85
CA VAL A 226 3.74 12.39 -7.45
C VAL A 226 4.56 11.37 -6.67
N TYR A 227 3.91 10.61 -5.79
CA TYR A 227 4.55 9.49 -5.11
C TYR A 227 5.04 8.42 -6.10
N ASN A 228 4.22 8.08 -7.11
CA ASN A 228 4.62 7.13 -8.17
C ASN A 228 5.90 7.58 -8.89
N VAL A 229 5.97 8.86 -9.26
CA VAL A 229 7.16 9.44 -9.91
C VAL A 229 8.39 9.34 -9.01
N MET A 230 8.25 9.63 -7.71
CA MET A 230 9.34 9.52 -6.74
C MET A 230 9.85 8.08 -6.65
N VAL A 231 8.95 7.10 -6.49
CA VAL A 231 9.30 5.68 -6.41
C VAL A 231 10.02 5.20 -7.68
N SER A 232 9.58 5.65 -8.85
CA SER A 232 10.22 5.28 -10.12
C SER A 232 11.59 5.92 -10.33
N ARG A 233 11.78 7.19 -9.92
CA ARG A 233 12.92 8.03 -10.34
C ARG A 233 13.98 8.30 -9.28
N MET A 234 13.76 7.91 -8.02
CA MET A 234 14.82 8.03 -7.02
C MET A 234 16.07 7.25 -7.45
N THR A 235 17.24 7.58 -6.90
CA THR A 235 18.56 7.09 -7.36
C THR A 235 18.66 5.56 -7.44
N GLU A 236 18.01 4.86 -6.51
CA GLU A 236 17.88 3.39 -6.48
C GLU A 236 16.42 2.95 -6.71
N GLY A 237 15.66 3.73 -7.48
CA GLY A 237 14.24 3.54 -7.76
C GLY A 237 13.95 2.47 -8.82
N LEU A 238 12.66 2.26 -9.11
CA LEU A 238 12.21 1.17 -10.00
C LEU A 238 12.87 1.18 -11.37
N ASN A 239 13.05 2.36 -11.99
CA ASN A 239 13.56 2.43 -13.36
C ASN A 239 14.95 1.80 -13.47
N ARG A 240 15.82 2.03 -12.48
CA ARG A 240 17.18 1.49 -12.48
C ARG A 240 17.21 -0.03 -12.32
N ILE A 241 16.30 -0.58 -11.52
CA ILE A 241 16.16 -2.04 -11.37
C ILE A 241 15.73 -2.67 -12.70
N ILE A 242 14.76 -2.04 -13.38
CA ILE A 242 14.21 -2.53 -14.66
C ILE A 242 15.17 -2.33 -15.84
N GLU A 243 15.95 -1.26 -15.88
CA GLU A 243 16.93 -0.98 -16.95
C GLU A 243 17.98 -2.10 -17.13
N ASN A 244 18.29 -2.84 -16.06
CA ASN A 244 19.19 -3.99 -16.14
C ASN A 244 18.62 -5.11 -17.05
N TYR A 245 17.32 -5.38 -16.98
CA TYR A 245 16.66 -6.37 -17.83
C TYR A 245 16.67 -5.95 -19.30
N LYS A 246 16.43 -4.66 -19.56
CA LYS A 246 16.52 -4.10 -20.91
C LYS A 246 17.93 -4.28 -21.48
N SER A 247 18.94 -3.91 -20.70
CA SER A 247 20.36 -4.04 -21.09
C SER A 247 20.75 -5.50 -21.39
N ILE A 248 20.20 -6.47 -20.66
CA ILE A 248 20.41 -7.90 -20.91
C ILE A 248 19.79 -8.30 -22.26
N CYS A 249 18.51 -7.97 -22.48
CA CYS A 249 17.79 -8.30 -23.71
C CYS A 249 18.41 -7.68 -24.97
N GLU A 250 18.94 -6.46 -24.90
CA GLU A 250 19.55 -5.75 -26.03
C GLU A 250 20.92 -6.35 -26.42
N LYS A 251 21.74 -6.76 -25.43
CA LYS A 251 23.06 -7.38 -25.64
C LYS A 251 22.98 -8.76 -26.30
N GLU A 252 21.84 -9.45 -26.22
CA GLU A 252 21.60 -10.75 -26.87
C GLU A 252 21.52 -10.70 -28.40
N THR A 253 21.58 -9.51 -29.01
CA THR A 253 21.70 -9.38 -30.47
C THR A 253 23.03 -9.90 -31.02
N ASN A 254 24.04 -10.14 -30.17
CA ASN A 254 25.30 -10.81 -30.52
C ASN A 254 25.28 -12.30 -30.10
N LYS A 255 25.34 -13.18 -31.11
CA LYS A 255 24.91 -14.60 -31.11
C LYS A 255 25.55 -15.59 -30.11
N ASP A 256 26.48 -15.20 -29.24
CA ASP A 256 27.27 -16.17 -28.46
C ASP A 256 27.29 -15.98 -26.94
N LYS A 257 26.60 -14.96 -26.38
CA LYS A 257 26.50 -14.79 -24.92
C LYS A 257 25.12 -14.31 -24.49
N HIS A 258 24.31 -15.25 -23.99
CA HIS A 258 23.05 -14.94 -23.33
C HIS A 258 23.33 -14.39 -21.93
N GLY A 259 22.88 -13.16 -21.66
CA GLY A 259 22.87 -12.62 -20.31
C GLY A 259 21.75 -13.28 -19.51
N ILE A 260 22.07 -13.81 -18.33
CA ILE A 260 21.07 -14.36 -17.41
C ILE A 260 20.81 -13.31 -16.33
N PRO A 261 19.57 -12.85 -16.13
CA PRO A 261 19.25 -11.96 -15.01
C PRO A 261 19.58 -12.60 -13.67
N ASP A 262 20.15 -11.83 -12.76
CA ASP A 262 20.35 -12.25 -11.38
C ASP A 262 19.05 -12.02 -10.60
N ILE A 263 18.18 -13.01 -10.67
CA ILE A 263 16.79 -12.91 -10.18
C ILE A 263 16.72 -12.70 -8.66
N GLU A 264 17.68 -13.23 -7.91
CA GLU A 264 17.74 -13.07 -6.45
C GLU A 264 18.24 -11.67 -6.07
N LEU A 265 19.20 -11.14 -6.83
CA LEU A 265 19.65 -9.75 -6.67
C LEU A 265 18.53 -8.76 -6.97
N ASP A 266 17.75 -8.96 -8.04
CA ASP A 266 16.69 -8.02 -8.42
C ASP A 266 15.52 -8.06 -7.44
N LYS A 267 15.16 -9.23 -6.93
CA LYS A 267 14.24 -9.34 -5.79
C LYS A 267 14.76 -8.57 -4.57
N SER A 268 16.03 -8.77 -4.22
CA SER A 268 16.64 -8.11 -3.06
C SER A 268 16.62 -6.58 -3.21
N ARG A 269 16.90 -6.07 -4.40
CA ARG A 269 16.81 -4.63 -4.72
C ARG A 269 15.40 -4.07 -4.58
N LEU A 270 14.38 -4.81 -5.00
CA LEU A 270 12.99 -4.40 -4.82
C LEU A 270 12.60 -4.38 -3.33
N GLU A 271 13.02 -5.38 -2.57
CA GLU A 271 12.80 -5.41 -1.11
C GLU A 271 13.56 -4.29 -0.38
N GLU A 272 14.78 -3.96 -0.82
CA GLU A 272 15.55 -2.82 -0.33
C GLU A 272 14.88 -1.48 -0.66
N LEU A 273 14.35 -1.33 -1.88
CA LEU A 273 13.59 -0.14 -2.27
C LEU A 273 12.35 0.03 -1.39
N SER A 274 11.60 -1.05 -1.11
CA SER A 274 10.49 -1.01 -0.15
C SER A 274 10.96 -0.54 1.24
N ALA A 275 12.09 -1.06 1.74
CA ALA A 275 12.63 -0.64 3.04
C ALA A 275 13.04 0.85 3.06
N GLN A 276 13.68 1.34 2.00
CA GLN A 276 14.04 2.76 1.87
C GLN A 276 12.80 3.66 1.85
N LEU A 277 11.76 3.27 1.10
CA LEU A 277 10.50 4.01 1.03
C LEU A 277 9.78 4.06 2.38
N LEU A 278 9.82 2.95 3.14
CA LEU A 278 9.28 2.91 4.50
C LEU A 278 10.02 3.91 5.39
N GLU A 279 11.35 3.92 5.40
CA GLU A 279 12.15 4.86 6.19
C GLU A 279 11.86 6.32 5.82
N ILE A 280 11.74 6.63 4.53
CA ILE A 280 11.36 7.97 4.05
C ILE A 280 9.99 8.38 4.63
N ILE A 281 8.99 7.50 4.53
CA ILE A 281 7.63 7.76 5.01
C ILE A 281 7.61 7.94 6.54
N LEU A 282 8.32 7.08 7.28
CA LEU A 282 8.42 7.20 8.73
C LEU A 282 9.13 8.51 9.12
N ALA A 283 10.22 8.88 8.44
CA ALA A 283 10.94 10.13 8.66
C ALA A 283 10.05 11.37 8.45
N TRP A 284 9.14 11.35 7.47
CA TRP A 284 8.17 12.45 7.29
C TRP A 284 7.27 12.70 8.50
N GLY A 285 7.04 11.67 9.31
CA GLY A 285 6.30 11.77 10.55
C GLY A 285 7.08 12.40 11.72
N ARG A 286 8.41 12.26 11.73
CA ARG A 286 9.28 12.76 12.81
C ARG A 286 9.41 14.29 12.81
N THR A 287 9.10 14.95 11.69
CA THR A 287 9.29 16.40 11.48
C THR A 287 8.04 17.26 11.79
N GLY A 288 6.98 16.68 12.39
CA GLY A 288 5.80 17.41 12.86
C GLY A 288 4.85 17.96 11.78
N ASN A 289 5.17 17.82 10.50
CA ASN A 289 4.31 18.25 9.39
C ASN A 289 3.40 17.10 8.92
N THR A 290 2.60 16.54 9.81
CA THR A 290 1.84 15.28 9.62
C THR A 290 0.38 15.57 9.27
N GLY A 291 -0.30 14.63 8.59
CA GLY A 291 -1.62 14.90 8.00
C GLY A 291 -1.68 15.07 6.47
N PRO A 292 -0.70 15.70 5.78
CA PRO A 292 -0.71 15.80 4.32
C PRO A 292 -0.62 14.44 3.62
N SER A 293 -1.07 14.39 2.36
CA SER A 293 -0.97 13.20 1.51
C SER A 293 0.46 12.80 1.17
N LEU A 294 0.64 11.53 0.77
CA LEU A 294 1.89 11.04 0.20
C LEU A 294 2.40 11.92 -0.95
N ASP A 295 1.52 12.38 -1.85
CA ASP A 295 1.91 13.27 -2.96
C ASP A 295 2.46 14.62 -2.47
N LYS A 296 1.85 15.20 -1.44
CA LYS A 296 2.34 16.47 -0.87
C LYS A 296 3.74 16.31 -0.33
N LYS A 297 3.99 15.22 0.41
CA LYS A 297 5.29 14.89 0.97
C LYS A 297 6.33 14.57 -0.10
N SER A 298 5.94 13.78 -1.10
CA SER A 298 6.78 13.42 -2.24
C SER A 298 7.22 14.63 -3.05
N THR A 299 6.34 15.64 -3.22
CA THR A 299 6.69 16.90 -3.88
C THR A 299 7.86 17.61 -3.20
N GLN A 300 7.92 17.59 -1.87
CA GLN A 300 9.00 18.23 -1.10
C GLN A 300 10.32 17.50 -1.31
N LEU A 301 10.29 16.16 -1.29
CA LEU A 301 11.48 15.34 -1.50
C LEU A 301 12.00 15.40 -2.94
N LEU A 302 11.11 15.38 -3.93
CA LEU A 302 11.51 15.51 -5.33
C LEU A 302 12.25 16.83 -5.58
N LYS A 303 11.81 17.94 -4.98
CA LYS A 303 12.52 19.23 -5.07
C LYS A 303 13.93 19.19 -4.49
N THR A 304 14.19 18.35 -3.49
CA THR A 304 15.53 18.18 -2.92
C THR A 304 16.41 17.26 -3.76
N ILE A 305 15.82 16.24 -4.42
CA ILE A 305 16.56 15.29 -5.27
C ILE A 305 16.87 15.89 -6.66
N THR A 306 16.01 16.78 -7.19
CA THR A 306 16.19 17.39 -8.51
C THR A 306 16.91 18.74 -8.49
N ARG A 307 17.46 19.18 -7.35
CA ARG A 307 18.33 20.35 -7.31
C ARG A 307 19.76 19.88 -7.66
N PRO A 308 20.38 20.43 -8.73
CA PRO A 308 21.75 20.10 -9.09
C PRO A 308 22.75 20.50 -8.00
#